data_AF-A0A0D0CE63-F1
#
_entry.id   AF-A0A0D0CE63-F1
#
_cell.length_a   1.000
_cell.length_b   1.000
_cell.length_c   1.000
_cell.angle_alpha   90.00
_cell.angle_beta   90.00
_cell.angle_gamma   90.00
#
_symmetry.space_group_name_H-M   'P 1'
#
loop_
_entity.id
_entity.type
_entity.pdbx_description
1 polymer ?
#
loop_
_entity_poly.entity_id
_entity_poly.type
_entity_poly.pdbx_seq_one_letter_code
_entity_poly.pdbx_strand_id
1 'polypeptide(L)' 'FISGVCVEYLLPYSPNLNLIEEAFSKIKHWLRWHTKYYHATQEDGIFDMLKVLDIITTDDSHGYF' A
#
# COMPACT_ATOMS: atom_id res chain seq x y z
N PHE A 1 -5.61 21.99 20.56
CA PHE A 1 -4.49 21.46 19.76
C PHE A 1 -4.80 21.68 18.30
N ILE A 2 -4.21 22.70 17.68
CA ILE A 2 -4.28 22.87 16.21
C ILE A 2 -3.17 22.00 15.68
N SER A 3 -3.52 20.91 14.99
CA SER A 3 -2.53 20.10 14.29
C SER A 3 -1.97 20.95 13.14
N GLY A 4 -0.68 21.29 13.19
CA GLY A 4 0.01 22.06 12.16
C GLY A 4 0.29 21.21 10.92
N VAL A 5 -0.75 20.68 10.28
CA VAL A 5 -0.62 19.84 9.08
C VAL A 5 -0.50 20.74 7.86
N CYS A 6 0.63 20.62 7.15
CA CYS A 6 0.77 21.17 5.80
C CYS A 6 0.23 20.13 4.81
N VAL A 7 -0.76 20.50 3.99
CA VAL A 7 -1.28 19.61 2.94
C VAL A 7 -0.52 19.92 1.66
N GLU A 8 0.22 18.95 1.17
CA GLU A 8 0.92 19.10 -0.11
C GLU A 8 -0.08 19.13 -1.28
N TYR A 9 0.19 20.03 -2.23
CA TYR A 9 -0.63 20.13 -3.43
C TYR A 9 -0.22 19.06 -4.44
N LEU A 10 -1.18 18.24 -4.86
CA LEU A 10 -1.00 17.24 -5.92
C LEU A 10 -1.88 17.61 -7.12
N LEU A 11 -1.30 17.57 -8.32
CA LEU A 11 -2.06 17.77 -9.56
C LEU A 11 -3.09 16.65 -9.75
N PRO A 12 -4.27 16.95 -10.32
CA PRO A 12 -5.28 15.93 -10.60
C PRO A 12 -4.72 14.87 -11.56
N TYR A 13 -5.15 13.62 -11.39
CA TYR A 13 -4.74 12.47 -12.20
C TYR A 13 -3.22 12.29 -12.34
N SER A 14 -2.45 12.64 -11.30
CA SER A 14 -1.00 12.52 -11.26
C SER A 14 -0.53 11.42 -10.30
N PRO A 15 -0.88 10.14 -10.53
CA PRO A 15 -0.51 9.04 -9.65
C PRO A 15 1.01 8.87 -9.57
N ASN A 16 1.74 9.19 -10.65
CA ASN A 16 3.20 9.14 -10.69
C ASN A 16 3.88 10.11 -9.70
N LEU A 17 3.15 11.13 -9.23
CA LEU A 17 3.65 12.10 -8.25
C LEU A 17 3.25 11.74 -6.81
N ASN A 18 2.44 10.70 -6.62
CA ASN A 18 2.03 10.24 -5.31
C ASN A 18 2.79 8.97 -4.93
N LEU A 19 3.72 9.09 -3.97
CA LEU A 19 4.59 7.99 -3.55
C LEU A 19 3.82 6.75 -3.08
N ILE A 20 2.59 6.92 -2.60
CA ILE A 20 1.72 5.81 -2.17
C ILE A 20 1.40 4.83 -3.28
N GLU A 21 1.42 5.26 -4.54
CA GLU A 21 1.09 4.42 -5.68
C GLU A 21 2.11 3.28 -5.88
N GLU A 22 3.38 3.51 -5.52
CA GLU A 22 4.41 2.46 -5.57
C GLU A 22 4.16 1.41 -4.48
N ALA A 23 3.90 1.83 -3.25
CA ALA A 23 3.56 0.94 -2.14
C ALA A 23 2.31 0.10 -2.47
N PHE A 24 1.25 0.73 -2.98
CA PHE A 24 0.06 0.01 -3.42
C PHE A 24 0.35 -0.94 -4.58
N SER A 25 1.27 -0.62 -5.48
CA SER A 25 1.65 -1.52 -6.57
C SER A 25 2.34 -2.78 -6.06
N LYS A 26 3.21 -2.68 -5.06
CA LYS A 26 3.83 -3.83 -4.37
C LYS A 26 2.80 -4.71 -3.66
N ILE A 27 1.89 -4.09 -2.90
CA ILE A 27 0.77 -4.79 -2.24
C ILE A 27 -0.10 -5.53 -3.28
N LYS A 28 -0.53 -4.85 -4.34
CA LYS A 28 -1.34 -5.46 -5.42
C LYS A 28 -0.60 -6.62 -6.08
N HIS A 29 0.70 -6.48 -6.31
CA HIS A 29 1.51 -7.54 -6.90
C HIS A 29 1.53 -8.77 -6.00
N TRP A 30 1.86 -8.60 -4.72
CA TRP A 30 1.90 -9.69 -3.76
C TRP A 30 0.53 -10.37 -3.62
N LEU A 31 -0.54 -9.59 -3.48
CA LEU A 31 -1.89 -10.12 -3.40
C LEU A 31 -2.17 -11.02 -4.60
N ARG A 32 -1.92 -10.58 -5.84
CA ARG A 32 -2.14 -11.40 -7.05
C ARG A 32 -1.39 -12.72 -7.03
N TRP A 33 -0.16 -12.74 -6.54
CA TRP A 33 0.63 -13.98 -6.42
C TRP A 33 0.04 -14.93 -5.38
N HIS A 34 -0.43 -14.39 -4.26
CA HIS A 34 -0.90 -15.17 -3.13
C HIS A 34 -2.41 -15.46 -3.17
N THR A 35 -3.21 -14.77 -3.98
CA THR A 35 -4.66 -14.99 -4.14
C THR A 35 -4.99 -16.45 -4.44
N LYS A 36 -4.21 -17.11 -5.30
CA LYS A 36 -4.43 -18.54 -5.60
C LYS A 36 -4.17 -19.44 -4.39
N TYR A 37 -3.17 -19.13 -3.57
CA TYR A 37 -2.84 -19.89 -2.36
C TYR A 37 -3.89 -19.67 -1.26
N TYR A 38 -4.31 -18.42 -1.04
CA TYR A 38 -5.29 -18.07 -0.01
C TYR A 38 -6.70 -18.57 -0.36
N HIS A 39 -7.13 -18.52 -1.63
CA HIS A 39 -8.40 -19.15 -2.04
C HIS A 39 -8.42 -20.67 -1.81
N ALA A 40 -7.25 -21.33 -1.81
CA ALA A 40 -7.14 -22.76 -1.58
C ALA A 40 -7.03 -23.13 -0.09
N THR A 41 -6.70 -22.18 0.79
CA THR A 41 -6.35 -22.44 2.21
C THR A 41 -7.21 -21.69 3.23
N GLN A 42 -7.92 -20.62 2.82
CA GLN A 42 -8.87 -19.88 3.64
C GLN A 42 -10.19 -19.73 2.88
N GLU A 43 -11.31 -20.05 3.55
CA GLU A 43 -12.64 -20.13 2.92
C GLU A 43 -13.15 -18.79 2.37
N ASP A 44 -12.72 -17.65 2.92
CA ASP A 44 -13.29 -16.33 2.57
C ASP A 44 -12.39 -15.42 1.72
N GLY A 45 -11.14 -15.80 1.43
CA GLY A 45 -10.23 -14.95 0.65
C GLY A 45 -9.92 -13.57 1.28
N ILE A 46 -10.18 -13.42 2.59
CA ILE A 46 -9.91 -12.20 3.35
C ILE A 46 -8.42 -12.17 3.70
N PHE A 47 -7.74 -11.11 3.27
CA PHE A 47 -6.35 -10.88 3.64
C PHE A 47 -6.28 -10.07 4.93
N ASP A 48 -5.48 -10.56 5.88
CA ASP A 48 -5.04 -9.75 7.02
C ASP A 48 -4.10 -8.66 6.49
N MET A 49 -4.66 -7.48 6.22
CA MET A 49 -3.92 -6.38 5.62
C MET A 49 -2.76 -5.90 6.49
N LEU A 50 -2.80 -6.08 7.81
CA LEU A 50 -1.66 -5.74 8.67
C LEU A 50 -0.45 -6.62 8.35
N LYS A 51 -0.66 -7.91 8.08
CA LYS A 51 0.42 -8.81 7.63
C LYS A 51 0.86 -8.53 6.21
N VAL A 52 -0.04 -8.08 5.34
CA VAL A 52 0.32 -7.67 3.97
C VAL A 52 1.21 -6.43 4.01
N LEU A 53 1.01 -5.52 4.96
CA LEU A 53 1.86 -4.33 5.10
C LEU A 53 3.32 -4.66 5.44
N ASP A 54 3.62 -5.82 6.02
CA ASP A 54 5.00 -6.26 6.29
C ASP A 54 5.87 -6.41 5.01
N ILE A 55 5.25 -6.40 3.83
CA ILE A 55 5.97 -6.42 2.54
C ILE A 55 6.60 -5.06 2.23
N ILE A 56 6.03 -3.98 2.78
CA ILE A 56 6.53 -2.62 2.58
C ILE A 56 7.70 -2.41 3.55
N THR A 57 8.88 -2.27 2.98
CA THR A 57 10.10 -2.04 3.74
C THR A 57 10.27 -0.57 4.11
N THR A 58 11.19 -0.27 5.02
CA THR A 58 11.54 1.12 5.35
C THR A 58 12.05 1.90 4.13
N ASP A 59 12.75 1.22 3.21
CA ASP A 59 13.24 1.85 1.98
C ASP A 59 12.08 2.27 1.06
N ASP A 60 11.02 1.45 0.99
CA ASP A 60 9.79 1.76 0.24
C ASP A 60 9.01 2.95 0.82
N SER A 61 9.30 3.33 2.06
CA SER A 61 8.74 4.50 2.75
C SER A 61 9.62 5.74 2.67
N HIS A 62 10.74 5.68 1.95
CA HIS A 62 11.61 6.84 1.78
C HIS A 62 10.86 7.96 1.05
N GLY A 63 10.83 9.16 1.63
CA GLY A 63 10.13 10.31 1.06
C GLY A 63 8.71 10.55 1.59
N TYR A 64 8.21 9.71 2.49
CA TYR A 64 7.00 9.99 3.26
C TYR A 64 7.41 10.81 4.49
N PHE A 65 6.83 12.01 4.66
CA PHE A 65 7.17 12.96 5.72
C PHE A 65 5.92 13.42 6.48
#